data_AF-A0A229G475-F1
#
_entry.id   AF-A0A229G475-F1
#
_cell.length_a   1.000
_cell.length_b   1.000
_cell.length_c   1.000
_cell.angle_alpha   90.00
_cell.angle_beta   90.00
_cell.angle_gamma   90.00
#
_symmetry.space_group_name_H-M   'P 1'
#
loop_
_entity.id
_entity.type
_entity.pdbx_description
1 polymer ?
#
loop_
_entity_poly.entity_id
_entity_poly.type
_entity_poly.pdbx_seq_one_letter_code
_entity_poly.pdbx_strand_id
1 'polypeptide(L)' 'GSADGSVSLESFTTLAKTLEAAKVPHEMITYSGAPHAFSVFGSDRYDARADERSWKRYLDFLAEAYK' A
#
# COMPACT_ATOMS: atom_id res chain seq x y z
N GLY A 1 -0.82 -5.22 -2.76
CA GLY A 1 -2.06 -4.75 -3.41
C GLY A 1 -3.24 -5.51 -2.85
N SER A 2 -4.47 -5.25 -3.30
CA SER A 2 -5.64 -5.94 -2.74
C SER A 2 -5.81 -7.39 -3.23
N ALA A 3 -5.06 -7.79 -4.26
CA ALA A 3 -5.00 -9.16 -4.78
C ALA A 3 -3.74 -9.90 -4.31
N ASP A 4 -3.13 -9.44 -3.22
CA ASP A 4 -1.98 -10.10 -2.61
C ASP A 4 -2.42 -11.44 -1.99
N GLY A 5 -1.89 -12.55 -2.51
CA GLY A 5 -2.19 -13.89 -2.01
C GLY A 5 -1.48 -14.24 -0.71
N SER A 6 -0.45 -13.47 -0.32
CA SER A 6 0.33 -13.67 0.91
C SER A 6 -0.20 -12.82 2.07
N VAL A 7 -0.86 -11.70 1.79
CA VAL A 7 -1.44 -10.80 2.80
C VAL A 7 -2.92 -10.56 2.49
N SER A 8 -3.81 -11.05 3.35
CA SER A 8 -5.26 -10.90 3.16
C SER A 8 -5.75 -9.49 3.48
N LEU A 9 -6.90 -9.11 2.90
CA LEU A 9 -7.62 -7.89 3.28
C LEU A 9 -8.08 -7.92 4.75
N GLU A 10 -8.32 -9.10 5.31
CA GLU A 10 -8.64 -9.26 6.74
C GLU A 10 -7.46 -8.83 7.62
N SER A 11 -6.23 -9.25 7.29
CA SER A 11 -5.03 -8.81 8.01
C SER A 11 -4.82 -7.30 7.88
N PHE A 12 -5.07 -6.73 6.68
CA PHE A 12 -5.01 -5.28 6.46
C PHE A 12 -6.00 -4.52 7.35
N THR A 13 -7.27 -4.96 7.38
CA THR A 13 -8.31 -4.30 8.21
C THR A 13 -8.08 -4.51 9.71
N THR A 14 -7.50 -5.65 10.10
CA THR A 14 -7.11 -5.92 11.50
C THR A 14 -6.04 -4.94 11.95
N LEU A 15 -5.00 -4.73 11.13
CA LEU A 15 -3.96 -3.75 11.42
C LEU A 15 -4.53 -2.33 11.55
N ALA A 16 -5.41 -1.91 10.64
CA ALA A 16 -6.07 -0.60 10.72
C ALA A 16 -6.81 -0.41 12.05
N LYS A 17 -7.61 -1.40 12.46
CA LYS A 17 -8.32 -1.38 13.76
C LYS A 17 -7.36 -1.26 14.94
N THR A 18 -6.24 -1.99 14.90
CA THR A 18 -5.21 -1.93 15.95
C THR A 18 -4.57 -0.55 16.05
N LEU A 19 -4.24 0.08 14.93
CA LEU A 19 -3.64 1.42 14.89
C LEU A 19 -4.61 2.49 15.39
N GLU A 20 -5.89 2.42 15.00
CA GLU A 20 -6.95 3.28 15.51
C GLU A 20 -7.12 3.15 17.03
N ALA A 21 -7.22 1.91 17.54
CA ALA A 21 -7.35 1.65 18.98
C ALA A 21 -6.16 2.19 19.78
N ALA A 22 -4.95 2.11 19.21
CA ALA A 22 -3.73 2.65 19.79
C ALA A 22 -3.57 4.18 19.60
N LYS A 23 -4.51 4.83 18.91
CA LYS A 23 -4.45 6.27 18.56
C LYS A 23 -3.17 6.65 17.80
N VAL A 24 -2.67 5.75 16.98
CA VAL A 24 -1.50 5.99 16.13
C VAL A 24 -2.00 6.62 14.83
N PRO A 25 -1.59 7.86 14.50
CA PRO A 25 -1.90 8.46 13.20
C PRO A 25 -1.32 7.57 12.09
N HIS A 26 -2.16 7.17 11.15
CA HIS A 26 -1.75 6.28 10.07
C HIS A 26 -2.52 6.57 8.77
N GLU A 27 -1.92 6.15 7.66
CA GLU A 27 -2.58 6.07 6.37
C GLU A 27 -2.29 4.69 5.78
N MET A 28 -3.32 4.07 5.20
CA MET A 28 -3.20 2.76 4.59
C MET A 28 -3.95 2.77 3.26
N ILE A 29 -3.26 2.42 2.17
CA ILE A 29 -3.82 2.43 0.81
C ILE A 29 -3.77 1.01 0.24
N THR A 30 -4.88 0.56 -0.34
CA THR A 30 -4.91 -0.67 -1.16
C THR A 30 -5.07 -0.31 -2.63
N TYR A 31 -4.34 -1.03 -3.48
CA TYR A 31 -4.46 -0.92 -4.94
C TYR A 31 -5.25 -2.12 -5.46
N SER A 32 -6.48 -1.86 -5.93
CA SER A 32 -7.39 -2.89 -6.43
C SER A 32 -6.72 -3.75 -7.50
N GLY A 33 -6.77 -5.08 -7.37
CA GLY A 33 -6.23 -6.03 -8.36
C GLY A 33 -4.71 -6.20 -8.36
N ALA A 34 -3.96 -5.35 -7.65
CA ALA A 34 -2.51 -5.45 -7.61
C ALA A 34 -2.06 -6.65 -6.74
N PRO A 35 -1.20 -7.55 -7.24
CA PRO A 35 -0.70 -8.70 -6.49
C PRO A 35 0.40 -8.31 -5.49
N HIS A 36 1.02 -9.30 -4.86
CA HIS A 36 2.30 -9.10 -4.17
C HIS A 36 3.39 -8.67 -5.17
N ALA A 37 4.32 -7.83 -4.73
CA ALA A 37 5.44 -7.35 -5.56
C ALA A 37 5.03 -6.62 -6.85
N PHE A 38 3.92 -5.87 -6.82
CA PHE A 38 3.38 -5.14 -7.98
C PHE A 38 4.30 -4.04 -8.56
N SER A 39 5.34 -3.62 -7.82
CA SER A 39 6.32 -2.61 -8.24
C SER A 39 7.62 -3.19 -8.82
N VAL A 40 7.73 -4.51 -8.95
CA VAL A 40 8.94 -5.14 -9.50
C VAL A 40 8.88 -5.15 -11.03
N PHE A 41 9.63 -4.25 -11.66
CA PHE A 41 9.75 -4.17 -13.11
C PHE A 41 10.22 -5.49 -13.74
N GLY A 42 9.66 -5.83 -14.91
CA GLY A 42 9.99 -7.04 -15.66
C GLY A 42 9.42 -8.34 -15.10
N SER A 43 8.70 -8.29 -13.97
CA SER A 43 7.95 -9.41 -13.41
C SER A 43 6.56 -9.53 -14.04
N ASP A 44 6.04 -10.75 -14.17
CA ASP A 44 4.63 -11.00 -14.54
C ASP A 44 3.63 -10.43 -13.53
N ARG A 45 4.11 -10.05 -12.33
CA ARG A 45 3.31 -9.42 -11.27
C ARG A 45 3.28 -7.91 -11.34
N TYR A 46 4.05 -7.30 -12.24
CA TYR A 46 4.14 -5.85 -12.35
C TYR A 46 2.77 -5.24 -12.71
N ASP A 47 2.30 -4.28 -11.92
CA ASP A 47 1.10 -3.47 -12.21
C ASP A 47 1.52 -2.00 -12.22
N ALA A 48 1.74 -1.47 -13.44
CA ALA A 48 2.22 -0.10 -13.66
C ALA A 48 1.34 0.96 -12.98
N ARG A 49 0.02 0.78 -12.99
CA ARG A 49 -0.92 1.73 -12.38
C ARG A 49 -0.77 1.74 -10.86
N ALA A 50 -0.62 0.56 -10.23
CA ALA A 50 -0.42 0.49 -8.79
C ALA A 50 0.95 1.03 -8.40
N ASP A 51 1.99 0.72 -9.17
CA ASP A 51 3.35 1.20 -9.01
C ASP A 51 3.40 2.74 -9.04
N GLU A 52 3.00 3.37 -10.15
CA GLU A 52 3.02 4.83 -10.33
C GLU A 52 2.26 5.58 -9.23
N ARG A 53 1.08 5.08 -8.85
CA ARG A 53 0.27 5.70 -7.79
C ARG A 53 0.92 5.56 -6.42
N SER A 54 1.47 4.39 -6.11
CA SER A 54 2.18 4.16 -4.86
C SER A 54 3.45 5.00 -4.74
N TRP A 55 4.17 5.14 -5.85
CA TRP A 55 5.37 5.96 -5.93
C TRP A 55 5.05 7.44 -5.74
N LYS A 56 4.02 7.94 -6.44
CA LYS A 56 3.54 9.31 -6.23
C LYS A 56 3.16 9.56 -4.78
N ARG A 57 2.38 8.67 -4.15
CA ARG A 57 1.98 8.85 -2.76
C ARG A 57 3.18 8.90 -1.82
N TYR A 58 4.17 8.05 -2.05
CA TYR A 58 5.41 8.05 -1.28
C TYR A 58 6.17 9.37 -1.39
N LEU A 59 6.33 9.90 -2.60
CA LEU A 59 6.95 11.21 -2.80
C LEU A 59 6.16 12.34 -2.14
N ASP A 60 4.82 12.32 -2.23
CA ASP A 60 3.96 13.30 -1.57
C ASP A 60 4.13 13.23 -0.04
N PHE A 61 4.23 12.03 0.53
CA PHE A 61 4.51 11.84 1.96
C PHE A 61 5.85 12.44 2.38
N LEU A 62 6.92 12.21 1.60
CA LEU A 62 8.23 12.79 1.89
C LEU A 62 8.19 14.32 1.79
N ALA A 63 7.50 14.87 0.78
CA ALA A 63 7.35 16.30 0.62
C ALA A 63 6.53 16.94 1.76
N GLU A 64 5.63 16.20 2.40
CA GLU A 64 4.88 16.65 3.58
C GLU A 64 5.72 16.56 4.86
N ALA A 65 6.46 15.47 5.05
CA ALA A 65 7.22 15.19 6.26
C ALA A 65 8.47 16.07 6.40
N TYR A 66 9.06 16.51 5.28
CA TYR A 66 10.33 17.24 5.24
C TYR A 66 10.19 18.66 4.65
N LYS A 67 9.05 19.33 4.90
CA LYS A 67 8.88 20.76 4.58
C LYS A 67 9.78 21.65 5.43
#